data_AF-A0A0L0GF56-F1
#
_entry.id   AF-A0A0L0GF56-F1
#
_cell.length_a   1.000
_cell.length_b   1.000
_cell.length_c   1.000
_cell.angle_alpha   90.00
_cell.angle_beta   90.00
_cell.angle_gamma   90.00
#
_symmetry.space_group_name_H-M   'P 1'
#
loop_
_entity.id
_entity.type
_entity.pdbx_description
1 polymer ?
#
loop_
_entity_poly.entity_id
_entity_poly.type
_entity_poly.pdbx_seq_one_letter_code
_entity_poly.pdbx_strand_id
1 'polypeptide(L)'
;MAQLYTGWARKFLNGMPSILKNQKASKRADVYSFAVVLWEMLTGQEPFAGMDPMSIAWLVMEGECLPIPEGVPEPFKTLLNQCFQTEPEDRPEFNYILKTIEDASQIRDMETKVNTFHATHRTWNMEISSKYEEYKRRKEAISERESKLKQREQELHELEASLAKFQKELEQPTTARPTDS
;
A
#
# COMPACT_ATOMS: atom_id res chain seq x y z
N MET A 1 -21.28 -10.77 15.51
CA MET A 1 -20.17 -9.86 15.85
C MET A 1 -18.77 -10.45 15.59
N ALA A 2 -18.52 -11.76 15.77
CA ALA A 2 -17.21 -12.38 15.47
C ALA A 2 -17.01 -12.89 14.02
N GLN A 3 -18.03 -12.82 13.15
CA GLN A 3 -17.98 -13.37 11.79
C GLN A 3 -17.53 -12.36 10.71
N LEU A 4 -17.39 -11.07 11.04
CA LEU A 4 -16.90 -10.04 10.11
C LEU A 4 -15.37 -9.80 10.19
N TYR A 5 -14.73 -10.26 11.28
CA TYR A 5 -13.30 -10.10 11.51
C TYR A 5 -12.39 -10.97 10.61
N THR A 6 -12.95 -11.83 9.76
CA THR A 6 -12.17 -12.95 9.17
C THR A 6 -11.97 -12.89 7.65
N GLY A 7 -12.64 -12.00 6.93
CA GLY A 7 -12.58 -11.98 5.46
C GLY A 7 -11.36 -11.24 4.93
N TRP A 8 -11.35 -9.92 5.12
CA TRP A 8 -10.30 -9.05 4.58
C TRP A 8 -9.01 -9.10 5.42
N ALA A 9 -9.10 -9.14 6.75
CA ALA A 9 -7.91 -9.24 7.62
C ALA A 9 -7.12 -10.54 7.40
N ARG A 10 -7.81 -11.68 7.18
CA ARG A 10 -7.15 -12.95 6.82
C ARG A 10 -6.54 -12.91 5.41
N LYS A 11 -7.23 -12.31 4.45
CA LYS A 11 -6.72 -12.09 3.09
C LYS A 11 -5.46 -11.21 3.10
N PHE A 12 -5.48 -10.13 3.87
CA PHE A 12 -4.36 -9.20 4.06
C PHE A 12 -3.16 -9.87 4.75
N LEU A 13 -3.37 -10.55 5.88
CA LEU A 13 -2.32 -11.28 6.61
C LEU A 13 -1.70 -12.42 5.79
N ASN A 14 -2.50 -13.10 4.94
CA ASN A 14 -1.98 -14.14 4.06
C ASN A 14 -1.18 -13.56 2.87
N GLY A 15 -1.59 -12.40 2.33
CA GLY A 15 -0.98 -11.73 1.19
C GLY A 15 0.23 -10.84 1.50
N MET A 16 0.48 -10.50 2.78
CA MET A 16 1.66 -9.75 3.18
C MET A 16 2.97 -10.52 2.86
N PRO A 17 3.97 -9.87 2.25
CA PRO A 17 5.31 -10.43 2.06
C PRO A 17 5.92 -10.90 3.38
N SER A 18 6.78 -11.92 3.32
CA SER A 18 7.46 -12.54 4.47
C SER A 18 8.22 -11.55 5.36
N ILE A 19 8.64 -10.40 4.81
CA ILE A 19 9.24 -9.28 5.54
C ILE A 19 8.32 -8.73 6.65
N LEU A 20 7.00 -8.73 6.42
CA LEU A 20 6.02 -8.34 7.43
C LEU A 20 5.54 -9.52 8.30
N LYS A 21 5.77 -10.76 7.86
CA LYS A 21 5.46 -12.00 8.63
C LYS A 21 6.53 -12.31 9.69
N ASN A 22 7.76 -11.81 9.51
CA ASN A 22 8.86 -11.99 10.46
C ASN A 22 8.84 -11.01 11.64
N GLN A 23 8.03 -9.96 11.59
CA GLN A 23 7.65 -9.25 12.80
C GLN A 23 6.55 -10.08 13.46
N LYS A 24 6.91 -10.86 14.50
CA LYS A 24 5.96 -11.43 15.46
C LYS A 24 4.81 -10.45 15.66
N ALA A 25 3.55 -10.91 15.61
CA ALA A 25 2.37 -10.14 15.95
C ALA A 25 2.69 -9.15 17.08
N SER A 26 2.98 -7.91 16.69
CA SER A 26 3.54 -6.90 17.57
C SER A 26 2.38 -6.02 17.99
N LYS A 27 2.47 -5.46 19.21
CA LYS A 27 1.47 -4.50 19.69
C LYS A 27 1.22 -3.36 18.68
N ARG A 28 2.22 -3.03 17.86
CA ARG A 28 2.14 -2.01 16.79
C ARG A 28 1.37 -2.47 15.55
N ALA A 29 1.39 -3.77 15.23
CA ALA A 29 0.55 -4.33 14.16
C ALA A 29 -0.94 -4.32 14.57
N ASP A 30 -1.22 -4.57 15.85
CA ASP A 30 -2.57 -4.48 16.41
C ASP A 30 -3.10 -3.03 16.35
N VAL A 31 -2.25 -2.03 16.59
CA VAL A 31 -2.62 -0.60 16.44
C VAL A 31 -3.07 -0.26 15.02
N TYR A 32 -2.36 -0.76 14.00
CA TYR A 32 -2.74 -0.53 12.60
C TYR A 32 -4.10 -1.18 12.30
N SER A 33 -4.29 -2.43 12.75
CA SER A 33 -5.54 -3.17 12.55
C SER A 33 -6.71 -2.49 13.27
N PHE A 34 -6.48 -1.97 14.48
CA PHE A 34 -7.46 -1.14 15.20
C PHE A 34 -7.84 0.11 14.40
N ALA A 35 -6.87 0.81 13.79
CA ALA A 35 -7.15 2.00 13.00
C ALA A 35 -7.99 1.71 11.75
N VAL A 36 -7.79 0.55 11.10
CA VAL A 36 -8.68 0.13 10.01
C VAL A 36 -10.12 -0.06 10.50
N VAL A 37 -10.30 -0.69 11.66
CA VAL A 37 -11.65 -0.87 12.25
C VAL A 37 -12.25 0.47 12.65
N LEU A 38 -11.46 1.38 13.23
CA LEU A 38 -11.91 2.74 13.53
C LEU A 38 -12.34 3.49 12.26
N TRP A 39 -11.57 3.38 11.19
CA TRP A 39 -11.91 3.96 9.89
C TRP A 39 -13.20 3.36 9.31
N GLU A 40 -13.39 2.05 9.39
CA GLU A 40 -14.61 1.35 8.97
C GLU A 40 -15.82 1.79 9.80
N MET A 41 -15.66 1.98 11.12
CA MET A 41 -16.73 2.49 11.98
C MET A 41 -17.11 3.94 11.66
N LEU A 42 -16.13 4.79 11.35
CA LEU A 42 -16.37 6.20 11.03
C LEU A 42 -17.02 6.35 9.65
N THR A 43 -16.53 5.63 8.65
CA THR A 43 -16.97 5.80 7.25
C THR A 43 -18.08 4.84 6.84
N GLY A 44 -18.27 3.72 7.55
CA GLY A 44 -19.17 2.64 7.14
C GLY A 44 -18.79 1.99 5.80
N GLN A 45 -17.59 2.24 5.29
CA GLN A 45 -17.10 1.73 4.02
C GLN A 45 -16.30 0.44 4.20
N GLU A 46 -16.31 -0.41 3.18
CA GLU A 46 -15.42 -1.57 3.14
C GLU A 46 -13.96 -1.08 2.96
N PRO A 47 -13.04 -1.46 3.86
CA PRO A 47 -11.63 -1.08 3.73
C PRO A 47 -11.04 -1.75 2.49
N PHE A 48 -10.34 -0.96 1.67
CA PHE A 48 -9.73 -1.41 0.42
C PHE A 48 -10.70 -2.08 -0.57
N ALA A 49 -11.93 -1.58 -0.63
CA ALA A 49 -12.98 -2.10 -1.51
C ALA A 49 -12.47 -2.30 -2.95
N GLY A 50 -12.70 -3.51 -3.49
CA GLY A 50 -12.32 -3.85 -4.87
C GLY A 50 -10.83 -4.10 -5.12
N MET A 51 -9.97 -4.06 -4.10
CA MET A 51 -8.54 -4.36 -4.23
C MET A 51 -8.21 -5.82 -3.87
N ASP A 52 -7.29 -6.42 -4.61
CA ASP A 52 -6.75 -7.75 -4.28
C ASP A 52 -5.67 -7.66 -3.18
N PRO A 53 -5.38 -8.75 -2.45
CA PRO A 53 -4.45 -8.70 -1.32
C PRO A 53 -3.03 -8.22 -1.65
N MET A 54 -2.53 -8.50 -2.87
CA MET A 54 -1.20 -8.03 -3.28
C MET A 54 -1.21 -6.53 -3.57
N SER A 55 -2.30 -5.99 -4.14
CA SER A 55 -2.49 -4.54 -4.26
C SER A 55 -2.43 -3.85 -2.92
N ILE A 56 -3.13 -4.39 -1.92
CA ILE A 56 -3.20 -3.80 -0.58
C ILE A 56 -1.82 -3.85 0.07
N ALA A 57 -1.13 -4.98 -0.03
CA ALA A 57 0.23 -5.10 0.50
C ALA A 57 1.19 -4.10 -0.15
N TRP A 58 1.15 -3.96 -1.48
CA TRP A 58 1.96 -3.00 -2.20
C TRP A 58 1.66 -1.55 -1.79
N LEU A 59 0.38 -1.20 -1.69
CA LEU A 59 -0.08 0.13 -1.27
C LEU A 59 0.43 0.49 0.14
N VAL A 60 0.28 -0.43 1.10
CA VAL A 60 0.77 -0.24 2.47
C VAL A 60 2.30 -0.14 2.53
N MET A 61 3.01 -0.90 1.68
CA MET A 61 4.47 -0.81 1.59
C MET A 61 4.96 0.53 1.02
N GLU A 62 4.19 1.15 0.12
CA GLU A 62 4.46 2.48 -0.42
C GLU A 62 4.16 3.62 0.58
N GLY A 63 3.71 3.30 1.79
CA GLY A 63 3.33 4.27 2.82
C GLY A 63 1.95 4.90 2.59
N GLU A 64 1.18 4.37 1.64
CA GLU A 64 -0.21 4.76 1.44
C GLU A 64 -1.11 3.96 2.39
N CYS A 65 -2.21 4.56 2.84
CA CYS A 65 -3.16 3.94 3.76
C CYS A 65 -4.62 4.17 3.30
N LEU A 66 -5.59 3.87 4.17
CA LEU A 66 -6.99 4.14 3.87
C LEU A 66 -7.21 5.66 3.75
N PRO A 67 -7.94 6.13 2.73
CA PRO A 67 -8.18 7.55 2.56
C PRO A 67 -9.01 8.09 3.74
N ILE A 68 -8.47 9.03 4.49
CA ILE A 68 -9.17 9.69 5.59
C ILE A 68 -9.86 10.94 5.03
N PRO A 69 -11.20 10.99 4.99
CA PRO A 69 -11.90 12.16 4.46
C PRO A 69 -11.63 13.43 5.25
N GLU A 70 -11.74 14.59 4.58
CA GLU A 70 -11.43 15.87 5.24
C GLU A 70 -12.36 16.18 6.41
N GLY A 71 -13.63 15.78 6.30
CA GLY A 71 -14.68 16.05 7.28
C GLY A 71 -14.63 15.19 8.55
N VAL A 72 -13.70 14.23 8.66
CA VAL A 72 -13.53 13.45 9.90
C VAL A 72 -13.16 14.39 11.04
N PRO A 73 -13.81 14.31 12.21
CA PRO A 73 -13.48 15.15 13.36
C PRO A 73 -12.00 15.04 13.75
N GLU A 74 -11.37 16.19 14.04
CA GLU A 74 -9.92 16.34 14.21
C GLU A 74 -9.25 15.34 15.17
N PRO A 75 -9.84 14.98 16.33
CA PRO A 75 -9.23 13.99 17.23
C PRO A 75 -9.09 12.62 16.55
N PHE A 76 -10.10 12.19 15.80
CA PHE A 76 -10.07 10.92 15.07
C PHE A 76 -9.18 10.99 13.85
N LYS A 77 -9.16 12.13 13.14
CA LYS A 77 -8.28 12.35 11.99
C LYS A 77 -6.81 12.26 12.40
N THR A 78 -6.44 12.93 13.47
CA THR A 78 -5.08 12.88 14.04
C THR A 78 -4.72 11.46 14.46
N LEU A 79 -5.63 10.80 15.19
CA LEU A 79 -5.41 9.43 15.66
C LEU A 79 -5.21 8.44 14.50
N LEU A 80 -6.03 8.51 13.46
CA LEU A 80 -5.90 7.65 12.28
C LEU A 80 -4.56 7.88 11.56
N ASN A 81 -4.16 9.15 11.36
CA ASN A 81 -2.86 9.49 10.76
C ASN A 81 -1.66 8.95 11.56
N GLN A 82 -1.74 9.00 12.89
CA GLN A 82 -0.69 8.43 13.76
C GLN A 82 -0.67 6.90 13.72
N CYS A 83 -1.83 6.26 13.68
CA CYS A 83 -1.89 4.80 13.63
C CYS A 83 -1.51 4.21 12.27
N PHE A 84 -1.66 4.98 11.18
CA PHE A 84 -1.29 4.57 9.82
C PHE A 84 0.15 4.91 9.42
N GLN A 85 1.03 5.26 10.37
CA GLN A 85 2.45 5.43 10.08
C GLN A 85 3.07 4.14 9.53
N THR A 86 3.88 4.29 8.47
CA THR A 86 4.59 3.19 7.81
C THR A 86 5.46 2.43 8.80
N GLU A 87 6.29 3.17 9.56
CA GLU A 87 7.17 2.61 10.57
C GLU A 87 6.36 2.19 11.82
N PRO A 88 6.47 0.93 12.27
CA PRO A 88 5.75 0.45 13.44
C PRO A 88 6.04 1.24 14.73
N GLU A 89 7.24 1.80 14.85
CA GLU A 89 7.67 2.52 16.06
C GLU A 89 7.07 3.92 16.19
N ASP A 90 6.70 4.53 15.07
CA ASP A 90 6.08 5.86 15.02
C ASP A 90 4.58 5.81 15.35
N ARG A 91 4.00 4.60 15.36
CA ARG A 91 2.61 4.41 15.78
C ARG A 91 2.49 4.75 17.28
N PRO A 92 1.32 5.16 17.79
CA PRO A 92 1.12 5.37 19.22
C PRO A 92 0.99 4.03 19.97
N GLU A 93 1.14 4.06 21.29
CA GLU A 93 0.74 2.93 22.14
C GLU A 93 -0.77 2.94 22.41
N PHE A 94 -1.37 1.77 22.65
CA PHE A 94 -2.81 1.68 22.94
C PHE A 94 -3.28 2.55 24.11
N ASN A 95 -2.44 2.75 25.15
CA ASN A 95 -2.78 3.63 26.26
C ASN A 95 -3.03 5.07 25.80
N TYR A 96 -2.22 5.55 24.83
CA TYR A 96 -2.40 6.86 24.23
C TYR A 96 -3.68 6.93 23.38
N ILE A 97 -3.95 5.86 22.62
CA ILE A 97 -5.18 5.73 21.80
C ILE A 97 -6.42 5.83 22.70
N LEU A 98 -6.46 5.05 23.79
CA LEU A 98 -7.59 5.04 24.73
C LEU A 98 -7.81 6.41 25.35
N LYS A 99 -6.74 7.06 25.83
CA LYS A 99 -6.81 8.41 26.37
C LYS A 99 -7.34 9.42 25.34
N THR A 100 -6.88 9.33 24.09
CA THR A 100 -7.34 10.22 23.00
C THR A 100 -8.84 10.05 22.75
N ILE A 101 -9.35 8.81 22.77
CA ILE A 101 -10.77 8.52 22.59
C ILE A 101 -11.60 9.02 23.79
N GLU A 102 -11.09 8.82 25.01
CA GLU A 102 -11.73 9.32 26.23
C GLU A 102 -11.80 10.86 26.23
N ASP A 103 -10.69 11.54 25.94
CA ASP A 103 -10.64 13.00 25.81
C ASP A 103 -11.59 13.49 24.72
N ALA A 104 -11.66 12.79 23.57
CA ALA A 104 -12.58 13.12 22.48
C ALA A 104 -14.05 12.98 22.89
N SER A 105 -14.40 12.01 23.75
CA SER A 105 -15.76 11.84 24.28
C SER A 105 -16.22 13.01 25.16
N GLN A 106 -15.26 13.75 25.75
CA GLN A 106 -15.53 14.92 26.58
C GLN A 106 -15.62 16.23 25.78
N ILE A 107 -15.32 16.19 24.47
CA ILE A 107 -15.40 17.39 23.61
C ILE A 107 -16.86 17.81 23.47
N ARG A 108 -17.13 19.08 23.84
CA ARG A 108 -18.44 19.69 23.62
C ARG A 108 -18.77 19.66 22.12
N ASP A 109 -20.01 19.28 21.80
CA ASP A 109 -20.55 19.18 20.44
C ASP A 109 -19.89 18.08 19.57
N MET A 110 -19.16 17.13 20.16
CA MET A 110 -18.56 16.01 19.41
C MET A 110 -19.61 15.20 18.64
N GLU A 111 -20.76 14.93 19.26
CA GLU A 111 -21.89 14.28 18.62
C GLU A 111 -22.38 15.06 17.40
N THR A 112 -22.53 16.38 17.51
CA THR A 112 -22.91 17.25 16.39
C THR A 112 -21.88 17.22 15.27
N LYS A 113 -20.58 17.20 15.58
CA LYS A 113 -19.51 17.10 14.58
C LYS A 113 -19.55 15.77 13.84
N VAL A 114 -19.74 14.67 14.57
CA VAL A 114 -19.89 13.33 13.98
C VAL A 114 -21.15 13.25 13.11
N ASN A 115 -22.28 13.76 13.59
CA ASN A 115 -23.52 13.81 12.82
C ASN A 115 -23.37 14.66 11.55
N THR A 116 -22.66 15.79 11.64
CA THR A 116 -22.35 16.65 10.48
C THR A 116 -21.49 15.89 9.47
N PHE A 117 -20.46 15.18 9.94
CA PHE A 117 -19.64 14.34 9.08
C PHE A 117 -20.50 13.29 8.36
N HIS A 118 -21.33 12.55 9.07
CA HIS A 118 -22.23 11.57 8.44
C HIS A 118 -23.25 12.23 7.49
N ALA A 119 -23.75 13.44 7.78
CA ALA A 119 -24.64 14.17 6.87
C ALA A 119 -23.95 14.50 5.52
N THR A 120 -22.63 14.68 5.53
CA THR A 120 -21.82 14.88 4.31
C THR A 120 -21.43 13.58 3.58
N HIS A 121 -22.13 12.46 3.85
CA HIS A 121 -21.88 11.13 3.28
C HIS A 121 -21.53 11.11 1.79
N ARG A 122 -22.25 11.88 0.98
CA ARG A 122 -22.01 11.92 -0.47
C ARG A 122 -20.65 12.52 -0.83
N THR A 123 -20.24 13.57 -0.13
CA THR A 123 -18.99 14.28 -0.41
C THR A 123 -17.80 13.41 -0.10
N TRP A 124 -17.71 12.90 1.13
CA TRP A 124 -16.55 12.11 1.51
C TRP A 124 -16.52 10.72 0.87
N ASN A 125 -17.66 10.13 0.46
CA ASN A 125 -17.61 8.92 -0.35
C ASN A 125 -17.03 9.15 -1.74
N MET A 126 -17.27 10.33 -2.31
CA MET A 126 -16.64 10.71 -3.56
C MET A 126 -15.14 10.91 -3.38
N GLU A 127 -14.70 11.47 -2.24
CA GLU A 127 -13.28 11.55 -1.87
C GLU A 127 -12.63 10.16 -1.77
N ILE A 128 -13.23 9.24 -1.01
CA ILE A 128 -12.74 7.85 -0.84
C ILE A 128 -12.67 7.14 -2.19
N SER A 129 -13.74 7.22 -2.99
CA SER A 129 -13.81 6.58 -4.31
C SER A 129 -12.77 7.16 -5.27
N SER A 130 -12.61 8.48 -5.28
CA SER A 130 -11.60 9.17 -6.10
C SER A 130 -10.18 8.71 -5.74
N LYS A 131 -9.89 8.56 -4.44
CA LYS A 131 -8.61 8.06 -3.96
C LYS A 131 -8.35 6.61 -4.35
N TYR A 132 -9.35 5.72 -4.25
CA TYR A 132 -9.20 4.34 -4.71
C TYR A 132 -8.94 4.24 -6.22
N GLU A 133 -9.59 5.07 -7.03
CA GLU A 133 -9.31 5.16 -8.46
C GLU A 133 -7.90 5.69 -8.75
N GLU A 134 -7.39 6.62 -7.94
CA GLU A 134 -6.00 7.08 -8.02
C GLU A 134 -5.01 5.94 -7.72
N TYR A 135 -5.24 5.17 -6.65
CA TYR A 135 -4.43 4.02 -6.30
C TYR A 135 -4.38 2.98 -7.40
N LYS A 136 -5.53 2.69 -8.02
CA LYS A 136 -5.62 1.77 -9.14
C LYS A 136 -4.80 2.25 -10.35
N ARG A 137 -4.94 3.52 -10.75
CA ARG A 137 -4.16 4.11 -11.84
C ARG A 137 -2.66 4.07 -11.57
N ARG A 138 -2.23 4.39 -10.34
CA ARG A 138 -0.81 4.36 -9.96
C ARG A 138 -0.23 2.95 -10.06
N LYS A 139 -0.97 1.94 -9.59
CA LYS A 139 -0.57 0.53 -9.70
C LYS A 139 -0.42 0.11 -11.18
N GLU A 140 -1.40 0.44 -12.02
CA GLU A 140 -1.37 0.10 -13.46
C GLU A 140 -0.16 0.74 -14.16
N ALA A 141 0.12 2.02 -13.87
CA ALA A 141 1.28 2.73 -14.42
C ALA A 141 2.62 2.10 -14.01
N ILE A 142 2.74 1.60 -12.78
CA ILE A 142 3.94 0.93 -12.29
C ILE A 142 4.10 -0.43 -12.96
N SER A 143 3.03 -1.23 -13.04
CA SER A 143 3.06 -2.51 -13.74
C SER A 143 3.46 -2.37 -15.22
N GLU A 144 2.98 -1.31 -15.90
CA GLU A 144 3.37 -1.02 -17.27
C GLU A 144 4.86 -0.66 -17.38
N ARG A 145 5.38 0.16 -16.47
CA ARG A 145 6.80 0.52 -16.42
C ARG A 145 7.69 -0.69 -16.15
N GLU A 146 7.31 -1.54 -15.20
CA GLU A 146 8.02 -2.79 -14.89
C GLU A 146 8.06 -3.73 -16.10
N SER A 147 6.95 -3.87 -16.83
CA SER A 147 6.91 -4.66 -18.05
C SER A 147 7.87 -4.12 -19.12
N LYS A 148 7.91 -2.79 -19.29
CA LYS A 148 8.82 -2.15 -20.26
C LYS A 148 10.28 -2.31 -19.84
N LEU A 149 10.60 -2.15 -18.56
CA LEU A 149 11.95 -2.36 -18.03
C LEU A 149 12.41 -3.79 -18.27
N LYS A 150 11.56 -4.78 -17.97
CA LYS A 150 11.88 -6.19 -18.19
C LYS A 150 12.15 -6.51 -19.67
N GLN A 151 11.40 -5.91 -20.59
CA GLN A 151 11.65 -6.05 -22.04
C GLN A 151 13.00 -5.45 -22.43
N ARG A 152 13.32 -4.24 -21.94
CA ARG A 152 14.60 -3.58 -22.19
C ARG A 152 15.79 -4.35 -21.64
N GLU A 153 15.64 -4.94 -20.46
CA GLU A 153 16.66 -5.81 -19.86
C GLU A 153 16.92 -7.04 -20.73
N GLN A 154 15.86 -7.65 -21.30
CA GLN A 154 16.00 -8.77 -22.24
C GLN A 154 16.69 -8.36 -23.54
N GLU A 155 16.27 -7.25 -24.16
CA GLU A 155 16.91 -6.70 -25.37
C GLU A 155 18.40 -6.42 -25.14
N LEU A 156 18.75 -5.81 -24.00
CA LEU A 156 20.14 -5.54 -23.64
C LEU A 156 20.94 -6.83 -23.50
N HIS A 157 20.38 -7.84 -22.83
CA HIS A 157 21.03 -9.13 -22.64
C HIS A 157 21.28 -9.85 -23.98
N GLU A 158 20.34 -9.81 -24.92
CA GLU A 158 20.50 -10.36 -26.27
C GLU A 158 21.59 -9.63 -27.06
N LEU A 159 21.64 -8.29 -26.96
CA LEU A 159 22.66 -7.48 -27.61
C LEU A 159 24.06 -7.77 -27.04
N GLU A 160 24.19 -7.86 -25.72
CA GLU A 160 25.44 -8.22 -25.05
C GLU A 160 25.95 -9.59 -25.48
N ALA A 161 25.06 -10.59 -25.55
CA ALA A 161 25.40 -11.93 -26.04
C ALA A 161 25.87 -11.91 -27.51
N SER A 162 25.23 -11.10 -28.36
CA SER A 162 25.61 -10.91 -29.76
C SER A 162 26.98 -10.23 -29.90
N LEU A 163 27.23 -9.17 -29.14
CA LEU A 163 28.53 -8.47 -29.11
C LEU A 163 29.66 -9.40 -28.64
N ALA A 164 29.43 -10.19 -27.59
CA ALA A 164 30.40 -11.16 -27.11
C ALA A 164 30.74 -12.22 -28.17
N LYS A 165 29.75 -12.63 -28.99
CA LYS A 165 29.98 -13.55 -30.11
C LYS A 165 30.81 -12.89 -31.21
N PHE A 166 30.48 -11.66 -31.60
CA PHE A 166 31.22 -10.92 -32.62
C PHE A 166 32.67 -10.63 -32.21
N GLN A 167 32.90 -10.29 -30.93
CA GLN A 167 34.25 -10.13 -30.38
C GLN A 167 35.07 -11.41 -30.49
N LYS A 168 34.48 -12.57 -30.14
CA LYS A 168 35.15 -13.88 -30.32
C LYS A 168 35.49 -14.19 -31.78
N GLU A 169 34.68 -13.76 -32.74
CA GLU A 169 34.97 -13.94 -34.17
C GLU A 169 36.14 -13.07 -34.63
N LEU A 170 36.25 -11.83 -34.13
CA LEU A 170 37.37 -10.93 -34.42
C LEU A 170 38.70 -11.38 -33.81
N GLU A 171 38.67 -12.12 -32.70
CA GLU A 171 39.87 -12.67 -32.04
C GLU A 171 40.40 -13.96 -32.71
N GLN A 172 39.67 -14.55 -33.67
CA GLN A 172 40.18 -15.71 -34.42
C GLN A 172 41.20 -15.27 -35.49
N PRO A 173 42.44 -15.78 -35.47
CA PRO A 173 43.47 -15.38 -36.42
C PRO A 173 43.05 -15.77 -37.84
N THR A 174 43.09 -14.81 -38.75
CA THR A 174 42.84 -15.00 -40.19
C THR A 174 43.85 -16.00 -40.74
N THR A 175 43.49 -17.29 -40.82
CA THR A 175 44.35 -18.31 -41.40
C THR A 175 44.51 -18.06 -42.89
N ALA A 176 45.70 -17.58 -43.23
CA ALA A 176 46.42 -17.62 -44.50
C ALA A 176 45.64 -18.04 -45.77
N ARG A 177 45.59 -17.12 -46.72
CA ARG A 177 45.32 -17.38 -48.15
C ARG A 177 46.47 -18.25 -48.70
N PRO A 178 46.24 -19.41 -49.31
CA PRO A 178 47.28 -20.12 -50.03
C PRO A 178 47.64 -19.30 -51.28
N THR A 179 48.90 -18.92 -51.39
CA THR A 179 49.47 -18.40 -52.64
C THR A 179 49.56 -19.54 -53.64
N ASP A 180 48.78 -19.46 -54.71
CA ASP A 180 48.89 -20.34 -55.87
C ASP A 180 50.33 -20.31 -56.42
N SER A 181 50.89 -21.50 -56.67
CA SER A 181 52.12 -21.73 -57.43
C SER A 181 51.98 -23.00 -58.23
#